data_AF-A0A0A2LG11-F1
#
_entry.id   AF-A0A0A2LG11-F1
#
_cell.length_a   1.000
_cell.length_b   1.000
_cell.length_c   1.000
_cell.angle_alpha   90.00
_cell.angle_beta   90.00
_cell.angle_gamma   90.00
#
_symmetry.space_group_name_H-M   'P 1'
#
loop_
_entity.id
_entity.type
_entity.pdbx_description
1 polymer ?
#
loop_
_entity_poly.entity_id
_entity_poly.type
_entity_poly.pdbx_seq_one_letter_code
_entity_poly.pdbx_strand_id
1 'polypeptide(L)'
;MSVKNSRILIAILVFICSKALSQEEVAYLYFKKDSIGQCEISMYRNGEKSSNIDYVFKKDTINDRVIFTLCKEKFVFNHKKNNISIIDRKDIEKINFFNINKLLDKVEAEWPETNKSNAFKKIYIIEKRDNERYLKYLVEWTDKYY
;
A
#
# COMPACT_ATOMS: atom_id res chain seq x y z
N MET A 1 39.57 -20.37 58.23
CA MET A 1 39.91 -19.20 57.40
C MET A 1 38.91 -19.10 56.25
N SER A 2 38.21 -17.96 56.22
CA SER A 2 37.45 -17.31 55.15
C SER A 2 36.73 -18.15 54.08
N VAL A 3 35.41 -18.18 54.19
CA VAL A 3 34.47 -18.19 53.06
C VAL A 3 34.71 -16.92 52.23
N LYS A 4 34.88 -17.03 50.91
CA LYS A 4 34.73 -15.91 49.95
C LYS A 4 34.09 -16.48 48.69
N ASN A 5 32.77 -16.34 48.59
CA ASN A 5 32.09 -15.26 47.90
C ASN A 5 31.96 -15.51 46.40
N SER A 6 30.80 -16.08 46.05
CA SER A 6 29.87 -15.53 45.07
C SER A 6 30.51 -14.77 43.90
N ARG A 7 30.55 -15.44 42.76
CA ARG A 7 30.42 -14.76 41.47
C ARG A 7 29.26 -15.37 40.71
N ILE A 8 28.06 -15.10 41.22
CA ILE A 8 26.84 -15.07 40.40
C ILE A 8 27.03 -13.89 39.45
N LEU A 9 27.66 -14.12 38.29
CA LEU A 9 27.65 -13.21 37.16
C LEU A 9 26.48 -13.62 36.28
N ILE A 10 25.31 -13.26 36.80
CA ILE A 10 24.09 -12.86 36.11
C ILE A 10 24.26 -12.82 34.58
N ALA A 11 23.91 -13.92 33.91
CA ALA A 11 23.63 -13.96 32.49
C ALA A 11 22.23 -13.35 32.26
N ILE A 12 22.12 -12.02 32.39
CA ILE A 12 20.91 -11.29 31.97
C ILE A 12 20.84 -11.35 30.45
N LEU A 13 20.04 -12.30 29.97
CA LEU A 13 18.85 -12.04 29.16
C LEU A 13 19.00 -10.94 28.09
N VAL A 14 19.85 -11.17 27.09
CA VAL A 14 19.74 -10.48 25.79
C VAL A 14 18.89 -11.36 24.87
N PHE A 15 17.65 -11.64 25.28
CA PHE A 15 16.60 -12.02 24.35
C PHE A 15 16.06 -10.70 23.77
N ILE A 16 16.84 -10.08 22.89
CA ILE A 16 16.31 -9.08 21.98
C ILE A 16 15.39 -9.88 21.06
N CYS A 17 14.13 -10.01 21.47
CA CYS A 17 13.04 -10.35 20.60
C CYS A 17 13.03 -9.30 19.49
N SER A 18 13.80 -9.56 18.44
CA SER A 18 13.60 -8.98 17.13
C SER A 18 12.36 -9.62 16.54
N LYS A 19 11.22 -9.45 17.22
CA LYS A 19 9.98 -9.30 16.49
C LYS A 19 10.12 -7.92 15.88
N ALA A 20 10.80 -7.86 14.73
CA ALA A 20 10.40 -6.92 13.71
C ALA A 20 8.90 -7.18 13.57
N LEU A 21 8.13 -6.38 14.30
CA LEU A 21 6.70 -6.40 14.27
C LEU A 21 6.42 -6.17 12.80
N SER A 22 6.06 -7.21 12.06
CA SER A 22 5.70 -7.11 10.66
C SER A 22 4.52 -6.16 10.65
N GLN A 23 4.85 -4.88 10.47
CA GLN A 23 3.92 -3.79 10.64
C GLN A 23 3.02 -3.91 9.42
N GLU A 24 1.82 -4.44 9.66
CA GLU A 24 0.82 -4.67 8.63
C GLU A 24 0.68 -3.41 7.77
N GLU A 25 1.26 -3.44 6.57
CA GLU A 25 1.52 -2.22 5.83
C GLU A 25 0.22 -1.71 5.21
N VAL A 26 -0.13 -0.46 5.52
CA VAL A 26 -1.28 0.23 4.94
C VAL A 26 -0.76 1.14 3.83
N ALA A 27 -1.19 0.88 2.60
CA ALA A 27 -0.83 1.72 1.46
C ALA A 27 -1.83 2.86 1.27
N TYR A 28 -1.32 4.06 0.99
CA TYR A 28 -2.10 5.23 0.62
C TYR A 28 -1.66 5.70 -0.76
N LEU A 29 -2.57 5.68 -1.73
CA LEU A 29 -2.33 6.16 -3.09
C LEU A 29 -3.06 7.49 -3.30
N TYR A 30 -2.34 8.49 -3.79
CA TYR A 30 -2.96 9.71 -4.25
C TYR A 30 -3.52 9.53 -5.66
N PHE A 31 -4.75 9.98 -5.87
CA PHE A 31 -5.44 9.87 -7.15
C PHE A 31 -5.96 11.22 -7.62
N LYS A 32 -5.67 11.52 -8.88
CA LYS A 32 -6.27 12.62 -9.63
C LYS A 32 -6.77 12.06 -10.96
N LYS A 33 -8.07 12.21 -11.24
CA LYS A 33 -8.65 11.74 -12.49
C LYS A 33 -7.97 12.46 -13.67
N ASP A 34 -7.71 11.71 -14.74
CA ASP A 34 -7.14 12.18 -16.01
C ASP A 34 -5.73 12.78 -15.88
N SER A 35 -5.07 12.60 -14.72
CA SER A 35 -3.64 12.92 -14.59
C SER A 35 -2.77 11.83 -15.19
N ILE A 36 -1.59 12.22 -15.66
CA ILE A 36 -0.58 11.28 -16.14
C ILE A 36 0.30 10.86 -14.98
N GLY A 37 0.43 9.55 -14.76
CA GLY A 37 1.45 8.96 -13.91
C GLY A 37 2.52 8.27 -14.75
N GLN A 38 3.76 8.35 -14.31
CA GLN A 38 4.85 7.56 -14.87
C GLN A 38 4.89 6.20 -14.19
N CYS A 39 4.74 5.15 -14.98
CA CYS A 39 4.60 3.78 -14.52
C CYS A 39 5.76 2.96 -15.03
N GLU A 40 6.48 2.32 -14.12
CA GLU A 40 7.48 1.34 -14.48
C GLU A 40 6.79 -0.02 -14.59
N ILE A 41 6.65 -0.52 -15.82
CA ILE A 41 6.01 -1.82 -16.07
C ILE A 41 7.08 -2.78 -16.57
N SER A 42 7.33 -3.82 -15.77
CA SER A 42 8.17 -4.94 -16.20
C SER A 42 7.44 -5.80 -17.23
N MET A 43 8.08 -6.03 -18.38
CA MET A 43 7.56 -6.93 -19.42
C MET A 43 7.71 -8.41 -19.02
N TYR A 44 8.60 -8.69 -18.07
CA TYR A 44 8.87 -10.03 -17.54
C TYR A 44 8.75 -9.97 -16.01
N ARG A 45 8.14 -10.96 -15.36
CA ARG A 45 7.93 -10.99 -13.89
C ARG A 45 9.21 -11.22 -13.07
N ASN A 46 10.37 -10.89 -13.63
CA ASN A 46 11.70 -11.09 -13.08
C ASN A 46 12.52 -9.79 -13.09
N GLY A 47 11.89 -8.63 -13.32
CA GLY A 47 12.55 -7.32 -13.36
C GLY A 47 13.55 -7.08 -14.50
N GLU A 48 13.79 -8.03 -15.41
CA GLU A 48 14.90 -7.92 -16.38
C GLU A 48 14.68 -6.88 -17.48
N LYS A 49 13.43 -6.51 -17.77
CA LYS A 49 13.10 -5.39 -18.70
C LYS A 49 11.88 -4.64 -18.24
N SER A 50 12.10 -3.50 -17.59
CA SER A 50 11.07 -2.51 -17.33
C SER A 50 11.00 -1.48 -18.45
N SER A 51 9.79 -0.96 -18.67
CA SER A 51 9.55 0.18 -19.54
C SER A 51 8.79 1.24 -18.77
N ASN A 52 9.28 2.47 -18.83
CA ASN A 52 8.55 3.62 -18.31
C ASN A 52 7.48 3.99 -19.32
N ILE A 53 6.23 3.91 -18.90
CA ILE A 53 5.09 4.36 -19.70
C ILE A 53 4.40 5.52 -19.00
N ASP A 54 3.97 6.50 -19.79
CA ASP A 54 3.00 7.47 -19.34
C ASP A 54 1.61 6.81 -19.38
N TYR A 55 0.91 6.85 -18.25
CA TYR A 55 -0.42 6.29 -18.12
C TYR A 55 -1.40 7.32 -17.58
N VAL A 56 -2.50 7.54 -18.31
CA VAL A 56 -3.59 8.39 -17.85
C VAL A 56 -4.42 7.64 -16.82
N PHE A 57 -4.48 8.17 -15.60
CA PHE A 57 -5.26 7.61 -14.51
C PHE A 57 -6.76 7.73 -14.78
N LYS A 58 -7.47 6.62 -14.63
CA LYS A 58 -8.91 6.54 -14.94
C LYS A 58 -9.73 6.24 -13.69
N LYS A 59 -10.95 6.74 -13.68
CA LYS A 59 -11.97 6.44 -12.67
C LYS A 59 -13.28 6.17 -13.38
N ASP A 60 -13.79 4.96 -13.18
CA ASP A 60 -15.04 4.48 -13.74
C ASP A 60 -16.00 4.12 -12.59
N THR A 61 -17.30 4.17 -12.86
CA THR A 61 -18.33 3.73 -11.92
C THR A 61 -19.23 2.74 -12.64
N ILE A 62 -19.33 1.53 -12.11
CA ILE A 62 -20.12 0.44 -12.67
C ILE A 62 -20.95 -0.14 -11.52
N ASN A 63 -22.28 -0.04 -11.63
CA ASN A 63 -23.21 -0.47 -10.60
C ASN A 63 -22.89 0.15 -9.22
N ASP A 64 -22.58 -0.69 -8.22
CA ASP A 64 -22.24 -0.34 -6.85
C ASP A 64 -20.72 -0.21 -6.62
N ARG A 65 -19.93 -0.03 -7.69
CA ARG A 65 -18.47 -0.03 -7.62
C ARG A 65 -17.86 1.19 -8.27
N VAL A 66 -16.80 1.69 -7.63
CA VAL A 66 -15.89 2.68 -8.22
C VAL A 66 -14.58 1.98 -8.51
N ILE A 67 -14.14 2.06 -9.77
CA ILE A 67 -12.93 1.41 -10.25
C ILE A 67 -11.92 2.50 -10.56
N PHE A 68 -10.79 2.48 -9.86
CA PHE A 68 -9.66 3.34 -10.14
C PHE A 68 -8.63 2.53 -10.91
N THR A 69 -8.19 3.03 -12.06
CA THR A 69 -7.15 2.41 -12.85
C THR A 69 -5.90 3.28 -12.84
N LEU A 70 -4.84 2.80 -12.20
CA LEU A 70 -3.53 3.47 -12.12
C LEU A 70 -2.48 2.50 -12.66
N CYS A 71 -1.66 2.92 -13.63
CA CYS A 71 -0.60 2.06 -14.19
C CYS A 71 -1.07 0.67 -14.67
N LYS A 72 -2.24 0.61 -15.32
CA LYS A 72 -2.92 -0.64 -15.72
C LYS A 72 -3.40 -1.55 -14.57
N GLU A 73 -3.18 -1.16 -13.32
CA GLU A 73 -3.69 -1.84 -12.15
C GLU A 73 -5.07 -1.31 -11.75
N LYS A 74 -5.95 -2.22 -11.30
CA LYS A 74 -7.33 -1.88 -10.90
C LYS A 74 -7.51 -1.97 -9.40
N PHE A 75 -8.03 -0.90 -8.83
CA PHE A 75 -8.40 -0.78 -7.43
C PHE A 75 -9.89 -0.51 -7.33
N VAL A 76 -10.61 -1.35 -6.59
CA VAL A 76 -12.07 -1.36 -6.59
C VAL A 76 -12.60 -1.02 -5.22
N PHE A 77 -13.40 0.05 -5.17
CA PHE A 77 -14.24 0.38 -4.04
C PHE A 77 -15.64 -0.18 -4.27
N ASN A 78 -16.24 -0.79 -3.24
CA ASN A 78 -17.60 -1.35 -3.28
C ASN A 78 -18.49 -0.62 -2.27
N HIS A 79 -19.48 0.12 -2.79
CA HIS A 79 -20.44 0.91 -2.00
C HIS A 79 -21.32 0.06 -1.07
N LYS A 80 -21.51 -1.23 -1.35
CA LYS A 80 -22.28 -2.13 -0.47
C LYS A 80 -21.48 -2.63 0.72
N LYS A 81 -20.15 -2.62 0.63
CA LYS A 81 -19.26 -3.15 1.68
C LYS A 81 -18.61 -2.04 2.52
N ASN A 82 -18.36 -0.89 1.91
CA ASN A 82 -17.53 0.16 2.49
C ASN A 82 -18.20 1.53 2.39
N ASN A 83 -17.87 2.41 3.33
CA ASN A 83 -18.25 3.81 3.30
C ASN A 83 -17.08 4.66 2.80
N ILE A 84 -17.39 5.71 2.04
CA ILE A 84 -16.41 6.73 1.66
C ILE A 84 -16.19 7.63 2.87
N SER A 85 -14.95 7.82 3.30
CA SER A 85 -14.62 8.78 4.35
C SER A 85 -14.23 10.12 3.72
N ILE A 86 -14.60 11.22 4.37
CA ILE A 86 -14.11 12.55 4.04
C ILE A 86 -12.99 12.87 5.03
N ILE A 87 -11.83 13.27 4.53
CA ILE A 87 -10.71 13.73 5.36
C ILE A 87 -10.30 15.14 4.94
N ASP A 88 -9.79 15.90 5.90
CA ASP A 88 -9.36 17.27 5.67
C ASP A 88 -7.88 17.35 5.24
N ARG A 89 -7.45 18.54 4.85
CA ARG A 89 -6.06 18.82 4.48
C ARG A 89 -5.05 18.49 5.59
N LYS A 90 -5.39 18.72 6.87
CA LYS A 90 -4.47 18.49 7.99
C LYS A 90 -4.18 17.00 8.17
N ASP A 91 -5.16 16.14 7.91
CA ASP A 91 -4.98 14.70 7.96
C ASP A 91 -4.21 14.18 6.74
N ILE A 92 -4.39 14.79 5.57
CA ILE A 92 -3.61 14.48 4.36
C ILE A 92 -2.12 14.75 4.58
N GLU A 93 -1.76 15.87 5.20
CA GLU A 93 -0.37 16.26 5.46
C GLU A 93 0.37 15.25 6.37
N LYS A 94 -0.35 14.40 7.09
CA LYS A 94 0.20 13.33 7.94
C LYS A 94 0.34 11.99 7.20
N ILE A 95 -0.22 11.85 5.99
CA ILE A 95 -0.21 10.60 5.23
C ILE A 95 1.11 10.49 4.46
N ASN A 96 1.81 9.36 4.66
CA ASN A 96 2.90 8.97 3.79
C ASN A 96 2.34 8.24 2.56
N PHE A 97 2.35 8.92 1.41
CA PHE A 97 1.83 8.37 0.17
C PHE A 97 2.81 7.39 -0.46
N PHE A 98 2.27 6.28 -0.94
CA PHE A 98 2.99 5.34 -1.78
C PHE A 98 3.00 5.85 -3.21
N ASN A 99 4.16 5.71 -3.85
CA ASN A 99 4.22 5.67 -5.31
C ASN A 99 3.64 4.32 -5.76
N ILE A 100 2.82 4.33 -6.82
CA ILE A 100 2.29 3.11 -7.43
C ILE A 100 3.41 2.15 -7.85
N ASN A 101 4.56 2.63 -8.33
CA ASN A 101 5.70 1.78 -8.68
C ASN A 101 6.23 1.02 -7.45
N LYS A 102 6.37 1.70 -6.30
CA LYS A 102 6.76 1.05 -5.04
C LYS A 102 5.79 -0.07 -4.63
N LEU A 103 4.52 0.09 -4.97
CA LEU A 103 3.46 -0.87 -4.70
C LEU A 103 3.59 -2.10 -5.62
N LEU A 104 3.96 -1.88 -6.88
CA LEU A 104 4.28 -2.93 -7.86
C LEU A 104 5.55 -3.69 -7.49
N ASP A 105 6.64 -2.97 -7.17
CA ASP A 105 7.94 -3.55 -6.80
C ASP A 105 7.83 -4.51 -5.62
N LYS A 106 7.00 -4.14 -4.62
CA LYS A 106 6.76 -5.00 -3.46
C LYS A 106 6.13 -6.34 -3.86
N VAL A 107 5.11 -6.30 -4.71
CA VAL A 107 4.44 -7.53 -5.16
C VAL A 107 5.36 -8.37 -6.02
N GLU A 108 6.16 -7.75 -6.89
CA GLU A 108 7.12 -8.47 -7.73
C GLU A 108 8.23 -9.13 -6.90
N ALA A 109 8.76 -8.43 -5.89
CA ALA A 109 9.82 -8.95 -5.01
C ALA A 109 9.36 -10.15 -4.15
N GLU A 110 8.09 -10.20 -3.76
CA GLU A 110 7.52 -11.28 -2.94
C GLU A 110 6.79 -12.34 -3.79
N TRP A 111 6.88 -12.26 -5.12
CA TRP A 111 6.24 -13.24 -6.02
C TRP A 111 7.01 -14.59 -5.99
N PRO A 112 6.33 -15.76 -6.00
CA PRO A 112 4.88 -15.99 -6.13
C PRO A 112 4.13 -16.08 -4.79
N GLU A 113 4.81 -15.88 -3.67
CA GLU A 113 4.27 -16.12 -2.32
C GLU A 113 3.19 -15.11 -1.95
N THR A 114 3.30 -13.89 -2.49
CA THR A 114 2.35 -12.80 -2.26
C THR A 114 1.45 -12.56 -3.48
N ASN A 115 0.14 -12.70 -3.28
CA ASN A 115 -0.87 -12.22 -4.25
C ASN A 115 -1.14 -10.73 -4.02
N LYS A 116 -1.43 -9.98 -5.09
CA LYS A 116 -1.80 -8.54 -5.08
C LYS A 116 -2.82 -8.18 -3.99
N SER A 117 -3.81 -9.06 -3.78
CA SER A 117 -4.87 -8.86 -2.80
C SER A 117 -4.40 -8.88 -1.34
N ASN A 118 -3.22 -9.46 -1.07
CA ASN A 118 -2.70 -9.72 0.28
C ASN A 118 -1.38 -9.00 0.57
N ALA A 119 -0.77 -8.36 -0.44
CA ALA A 119 0.50 -7.63 -0.31
C ALA A 119 0.46 -6.47 0.70
N PHE A 120 -0.75 -5.94 0.92
CA PHE A 120 -1.04 -4.89 1.87
C PHE A 120 -2.29 -5.26 2.64
N LYS A 121 -2.32 -4.99 3.95
CA LYS A 121 -3.52 -5.26 4.76
C LYS A 121 -4.68 -4.37 4.35
N LYS A 122 -4.39 -3.12 4.01
CA LYS A 122 -5.36 -2.14 3.50
C LYS A 122 -4.70 -1.25 2.46
N ILE A 123 -5.45 -0.94 1.42
CA ILE A 123 -5.07 0.04 0.42
C ILE A 123 -6.16 1.12 0.43
N TYR A 124 -5.74 2.37 0.56
CA TYR A 124 -6.61 3.52 0.46
C TYR A 124 -6.27 4.36 -0.77
N ILE A 125 -7.29 4.69 -1.56
CA ILE A 125 -7.18 5.72 -2.59
C ILE A 125 -7.71 7.03 -2.02
N ILE A 126 -6.91 8.08 -2.18
CA ILE A 126 -7.21 9.44 -1.74
C ILE A 126 -7.44 10.31 -2.97
N GLU A 127 -8.66 10.79 -3.16
CA GLU A 127 -9.05 11.67 -4.26
C GLU A 127 -9.33 13.07 -3.73
N LYS A 128 -8.68 14.09 -4.31
CA LYS A 128 -8.96 15.48 -3.96
C LYS A 128 -10.35 15.88 -4.48
N ARG A 129 -11.22 16.36 -3.59
CA ARG A 129 -12.55 16.89 -3.96
C ARG A 129 -12.51 18.40 -4.17
N ASP A 130 -11.86 19.11 -3.26
CA ASP A 130 -11.59 20.55 -3.33
C ASP A 130 -10.30 20.86 -2.55
N ASN A 131 -9.98 22.14 -2.31
CA ASN A 131 -8.74 22.54 -1.66
C ASN A 131 -8.60 22.07 -0.20
N GLU A 132 -9.70 21.81 0.48
CA GLU A 132 -9.71 21.49 1.90
C GLU A 132 -10.20 20.07 2.20
N ARG A 133 -10.86 19.41 1.23
CA ARG A 133 -11.51 18.11 1.43
C ARG A 133 -11.06 17.07 0.42
N TYR A 134 -10.89 15.86 0.94
CA TYR A 134 -10.45 14.69 0.20
C TYR A 134 -11.38 13.51 0.50
N LEU A 135 -11.59 12.66 -0.49
CA LEU A 135 -12.34 11.42 -0.37
C LEU A 135 -11.35 10.27 -0.18
N LYS A 136 -11.58 9.46 0.85
CA LYS A 136 -10.78 8.30 1.20
C LYS A 136 -11.60 7.03 0.93
N TYR A 137 -11.10 6.23 0.00
CA TYR A 137 -11.71 4.98 -0.45
C TYR A 137 -10.91 3.81 0.07
N LEU A 138 -11.52 2.89 0.83
CA LEU A 138 -10.92 1.58 1.11
C LEU A 138 -11.14 0.67 -0.11
N VAL A 139 -10.06 0.28 -0.77
CA VAL A 139 -10.12 -0.43 -2.06
C VAL A 139 -9.52 -1.83 -1.98
N GLU A 140 -10.05 -2.72 -2.81
CA GLU A 140 -9.46 -4.04 -3.10
C GLU A 140 -8.62 -3.93 -4.38
N TRP A 141 -7.38 -4.43 -4.36
CA TRP A 141 -6.55 -4.55 -5.57
C TRP A 141 -6.83 -5.89 -6.26
N THR A 142 -7.23 -5.86 -7.53
CA THR A 142 -7.72 -7.05 -8.22
C THR A 142 -7.47 -7.04 -9.72
N ASP A 143 -7.17 -8.23 -10.27
CA ASP A 143 -7.05 -8.46 -11.72
C ASP A 143 -8.41 -8.76 -12.39
N LYS A 144 -9.50 -8.78 -11.62
CA LYS A 144 -10.83 -9.10 -12.16
C LYS A 144 -11.30 -8.05 -13.17
N TYR A 145 -11.87 -8.52 -14.26
CA TYR A 145 -12.62 -7.70 -15.20
C TYR A 145 -14.03 -7.46 -14.64
N TYR A 146 -14.48 -6.21 -14.69
CA TYR A 146 -15.80 -5.76 -14.23
C TYR A 146 -16.45 -4.93 -15.32
#